data_AF-A0A956DTG8-F1
#
_entry.id   AF-A0A956DTG8-F1
#
_cell.length_a   1.000
_cell.length_b   1.000
_cell.length_c   1.000
_cell.angle_alpha   90.00
_cell.angle_beta   90.00
_cell.angle_gamma   90.00
#
_symmetry.space_group_name_H-M   'P 1'
#
loop_
_entity.id
_entity.type
_entity.pdbx_description
1 polymer ?
#
loop_
_entity_poly.entity_id
_entity_poly.type
_entity_poly.pdbx_seq_one_letter_code
_entity_poly.pdbx_strand_id
1 'polypeptide(L)'
;MLWGVQWGMSYRDDLQALRNRHDELAKELGELRRQQARLADVEARAASLEKELAQLRARLEETQKQRKLPLLDDLRVASPCSASWDEMVGDDRVRFCLACEKNVYNVSAMSRDEAEALIADAEGDPGLCLRMYRRADGTVLTADCPVGRRRRRVTRIAAAALAFGGAGMALASFGQTAVMGEMVLPPAPKLPPTAVAEPVDHGQWLMGDVAEPLPEERAGEGGADASDR
;
A
#
# COMPACT_ATOMS: atom_id res chain seq x y z
N MET A 1 86.56 6.63 44.90
CA MET A 1 85.38 5.75 45.04
C MET A 1 84.20 6.64 45.35
N LEU A 2 83.41 6.91 44.32
CA LEU A 2 82.19 7.71 44.36
C LEU A 2 81.03 6.84 44.88
N TRP A 3 79.92 7.51 45.24
CA TRP A 3 78.58 6.99 45.57
C TRP A 3 78.27 6.80 47.06
N GLY A 4 78.10 7.91 47.77
CA GLY A 4 77.26 7.98 48.97
C GLY A 4 75.83 8.34 48.55
N VAL A 5 74.95 7.34 48.54
CA VAL A 5 73.54 7.48 48.14
C VAL A 5 72.79 8.17 49.29
N GLN A 6 72.28 9.37 49.03
CA GLN A 6 71.46 10.12 49.97
C GLN A 6 70.03 9.58 49.96
N TRP A 7 69.76 8.57 50.79
CA TRP A 7 68.42 8.15 51.14
C TRP A 7 67.88 9.06 52.24
N GLY A 8 66.83 9.82 51.93
CA GLY A 8 66.17 10.68 52.90
C GLY A 8 64.89 11.29 52.34
N MET A 9 63.94 10.48 51.87
CA MET A 9 62.55 10.93 51.83
C MET A 9 62.11 11.13 53.27
N SER A 10 61.82 12.37 53.66
CA SER A 10 61.33 12.63 55.01
C SER A 10 59.86 12.21 55.07
N TYR A 11 59.41 11.68 56.22
CA TYR A 11 58.00 11.33 56.47
C TYR A 11 57.00 12.46 56.10
N ARG A 12 57.45 13.72 56.15
CA ARG A 12 56.65 14.89 55.76
C ARG A 12 56.46 15.00 54.24
N ASP A 13 57.44 14.54 53.45
CA ASP A 13 57.35 14.50 51.98
C ASP A 13 56.39 13.40 51.51
N ASP A 14 56.38 12.24 52.18
CA ASP A 14 55.43 11.15 51.91
C ASP A 14 53.99 11.57 52.16
N LEU A 15 53.73 12.23 53.31
CA LEU A 15 52.41 12.77 53.63
C LEU A 15 51.94 13.82 52.62
N GLN A 16 52.85 14.66 52.12
CA GLN A 16 52.51 15.67 51.12
C GLN A 16 52.20 15.03 49.77
N ALA A 17 52.97 14.02 49.35
CA ALA A 17 52.71 13.26 48.13
C ALA A 17 51.33 12.58 48.18
N LEU A 18 50.99 11.95 49.31
CA LEU A 18 49.69 11.31 49.50
C LEU A 18 48.53 12.32 49.48
N ARG A 19 48.68 13.49 50.11
CA ARG A 19 47.67 14.56 50.05
C ARG A 19 47.47 15.06 48.63
N ASN A 20 48.54 15.32 47.90
CA ASN A 20 48.47 15.75 46.50
C ASN A 20 47.73 14.72 45.64
N ARG A 21 48.04 13.42 45.83
CA ARG A 21 47.36 12.34 45.10
C ARG A 21 45.89 12.23 45.48
N HIS A 22 45.56 12.36 46.77
CA HIS A 22 44.18 12.41 47.23
C HIS A 22 43.40 13.54 46.56
N ASP A 23 43.97 14.75 46.53
CA ASP A 23 43.31 15.92 45.97
C ASP A 23 43.13 15.83 44.45
N GLU A 24 44.10 15.23 43.75
CA GLU A 24 44.01 14.90 42.33
C GLU A 24 42.87 13.91 42.07
N LEU A 25 42.83 12.80 42.79
CA LEU A 25 41.78 11.79 42.67
C LEU A 25 40.40 12.36 43.02
N ALA A 26 40.31 13.24 44.02
CA ALA A 26 39.06 13.90 44.38
C ALA A 26 38.54 14.80 43.24
N LYS A 27 39.42 15.48 42.52
CA LYS A 27 39.07 16.30 41.33
C LYS A 27 38.59 15.42 40.18
N GLU A 28 39.33 14.35 39.86
CA GLU A 28 38.96 13.38 38.83
C GLU A 28 37.58 12.76 39.11
N LEU A 29 37.34 12.32 40.35
CA LEU A 29 36.03 11.79 40.75
C LEU A 29 34.92 12.82 40.61
N GLY A 30 35.19 14.08 40.94
CA GLY A 30 34.24 15.18 40.74
C GLY A 30 33.90 15.40 39.27
N GLU A 31 34.88 15.27 38.38
CA GLU A 31 34.66 15.36 36.93
C GLU A 31 33.85 14.19 36.37
N LEU A 32 34.18 12.97 36.76
CA LEU A 32 33.43 11.78 36.38
C LEU A 32 31.97 11.85 36.87
N ARG A 33 31.73 12.34 38.08
CA ARG A 33 30.36 12.57 38.57
C ARG A 33 29.59 13.59 37.74
N ARG A 34 30.25 14.68 37.30
CA ARG A 34 29.63 15.64 36.36
C ARG A 34 29.34 15.01 35.01
N GLN A 35 30.26 14.19 34.49
CA GLN A 35 30.04 13.44 33.25
C GLN A 35 28.84 12.49 33.39
N GLN A 36 28.74 11.76 34.50
CA GLN A 36 27.63 10.87 34.80
C GLN A 36 26.29 11.61 34.86
N ALA A 37 26.25 12.79 35.49
CA ALA A 37 25.05 13.63 35.51
C ALA A 37 24.63 14.06 34.09
N ARG A 38 25.58 14.49 33.25
CA ARG A 38 25.29 14.83 31.84
C ARG A 38 24.76 13.65 31.05
N LEU A 39 25.31 12.44 31.25
CA LEU A 39 24.81 11.24 30.60
C LEU A 39 23.39 10.90 31.04
N ALA A 40 23.09 11.01 32.34
CA ALA A 40 21.73 10.82 32.85
C ALA A 40 20.72 11.81 32.23
N ASP A 41 21.11 13.07 32.05
CA ASP A 41 20.27 14.08 31.36
C ASP A 41 20.01 13.71 29.90
N VAL A 42 21.03 13.21 29.19
CA VAL A 42 20.89 12.74 27.80
C VAL A 42 19.99 11.52 27.71
N GLU A 43 20.14 10.55 28.61
CA GLU A 43 19.28 9.36 28.70
C GLU A 43 17.82 9.77 28.96
N ALA A 44 17.58 10.71 29.86
CA ALA A 44 16.24 11.23 30.12
C ALA A 44 15.63 11.92 28.88
N ARG A 45 16.45 12.70 28.14
CA ARG A 45 16.00 13.34 26.90
C ARG A 45 15.71 12.30 25.80
N ALA A 46 16.54 11.27 25.67
CA ALA A 46 16.33 10.18 24.73
C ALA A 46 15.01 9.45 25.01
N ALA A 47 14.75 9.10 26.28
CA ALA A 47 13.50 8.46 26.68
C ALA A 47 12.26 9.33 26.40
N SER A 48 12.37 10.65 26.54
CA SER A 48 11.28 11.57 26.15
C SER A 48 11.02 11.54 24.65
N LEU A 49 12.08 11.60 23.84
CA LEU A 49 11.98 11.57 22.38
C LEU A 49 11.44 10.23 21.87
N GLU A 50 11.81 9.10 22.49
CA GLU A 50 11.27 7.79 22.15
C GLU A 50 9.75 7.72 22.34
N LYS A 51 9.24 8.30 23.44
CA LYS A 51 7.80 8.39 23.69
C LYS A 51 7.09 9.26 22.66
N GLU A 52 7.66 10.42 22.33
CA GLU A 52 7.12 11.33 21.31
C GLU A 52 7.08 10.66 19.93
N LEU A 53 8.16 9.97 19.54
CA LEU A 53 8.21 9.19 18.30
C LEU A 53 7.16 8.09 18.27
N ALA A 54 6.93 7.38 19.38
CA ALA A 54 5.90 6.35 19.47
C ALA A 54 4.48 6.94 19.30
N GLN A 55 4.20 8.09 19.91
CA GLN A 55 2.92 8.79 19.76
C GLN A 55 2.69 9.26 18.31
N LEU A 56 3.71 9.83 17.69
CA LEU A 56 3.63 10.28 16.29
C LEU A 56 3.41 9.10 15.33
N ARG A 57 4.09 7.98 15.54
CA ARG A 57 3.85 6.75 14.75
C ARG A 57 2.41 6.27 14.86
N ALA A 58 1.86 6.20 16.07
CA ALA A 58 0.47 5.80 16.27
C ALA A 58 -0.52 6.75 15.58
N ARG A 59 -0.28 8.07 15.65
CA ARG A 59 -1.12 9.07 14.97
C ARG A 59 -1.02 8.94 13.45
N LEU A 60 0.18 8.72 12.91
CA LEU A 60 0.39 8.49 11.48
C LEU A 60 -0.33 7.23 11.00
N GLU A 61 -0.23 6.12 11.75
CA GLU A 61 -0.95 4.88 11.42
C GLU A 61 -2.47 5.08 11.42
N GLU A 62 -3.01 5.82 12.39
CA GLU A 62 -4.43 6.13 12.46
C GLU A 62 -4.87 6.99 11.27
N THR A 63 -4.14 8.07 10.97
CA THR A 63 -4.42 8.90 9.79
C THR A 63 -4.30 8.10 8.48
N GLN A 64 -3.33 7.20 8.36
CA GLN A 64 -3.20 6.32 7.20
C GLN A 64 -4.37 5.34 7.10
N LYS A 65 -4.83 4.76 8.20
CA LYS A 65 -6.03 3.89 8.21
C LYS A 65 -7.27 4.67 7.80
N GLN A 66 -7.43 5.90 8.29
CA GLN A 66 -8.53 6.78 7.90
C GLN A 66 -8.45 7.12 6.40
N ARG A 67 -7.27 7.40 5.86
CA ARG A 67 -7.08 7.56 4.41
C ARG A 67 -7.31 6.26 3.63
N LYS A 68 -7.13 5.08 4.23
CA LYS A 68 -7.41 3.77 3.60
C LYS A 68 -8.85 3.29 3.76
N LEU A 69 -9.72 4.04 4.46
CA LEU A 69 -11.17 3.89 4.31
C LEU A 69 -11.50 4.04 2.81
N PRO A 70 -12.53 3.39 2.27
CA PRO A 70 -12.57 2.97 0.87
C PRO A 70 -12.63 4.13 -0.13
N LEU A 71 -11.50 4.81 -0.34
CA LEU A 71 -11.33 5.95 -1.24
C LEU A 71 -11.78 5.57 -2.64
N LEU A 72 -11.46 4.34 -3.05
CA LEU A 72 -11.82 3.82 -4.34
C LEU A 72 -13.34 3.64 -4.50
N ASP A 73 -14.04 3.23 -3.44
CA ASP A 73 -15.48 3.02 -3.51
C ASP A 73 -16.25 4.33 -3.39
N ASP A 74 -15.73 5.34 -2.69
CA ASP A 74 -16.34 6.69 -2.62
C ASP A 74 -16.03 7.57 -3.86
N LEU A 75 -15.11 7.12 -4.72
CA LEU A 75 -14.65 7.84 -5.91
C LEU A 75 -15.76 8.13 -6.92
N ARG A 76 -15.99 9.40 -7.26
CA ARG A 76 -16.97 9.80 -8.29
C ARG A 76 -16.27 10.29 -9.55
N VAL A 77 -16.74 9.83 -10.71
CA VAL A 77 -16.35 10.40 -12.00
C VAL A 77 -17.14 11.69 -12.20
N ALA A 78 -16.45 12.82 -12.18
CA ALA A 78 -17.05 14.15 -12.34
C ALA A 78 -17.40 14.44 -13.79
N SER A 79 -16.51 14.06 -14.72
CA SER A 79 -16.65 14.35 -16.16
C SER A 79 -16.55 13.04 -16.95
N PRO A 80 -17.68 12.38 -17.25
CA PRO A 80 -17.68 11.15 -18.02
C PRO A 80 -17.10 11.37 -19.41
N CYS A 81 -16.17 10.51 -19.83
CA CYS A 81 -15.64 10.47 -21.18
C CYS A 81 -16.31 9.31 -21.94
N SER A 82 -16.81 9.59 -23.14
CA SER A 82 -17.52 8.62 -23.99
C SER A 82 -16.63 7.89 -25.00
N ALA A 83 -15.32 8.19 -25.03
CA ALA A 83 -14.38 7.58 -25.96
C ALA A 83 -14.26 6.06 -25.75
N SER A 84 -14.06 5.32 -26.85
CA SER A 84 -13.87 3.88 -26.79
C SER A 84 -12.49 3.56 -26.24
N TRP A 85 -12.43 2.66 -25.24
CA TRP A 85 -11.16 2.16 -24.69
C TRP A 85 -10.34 1.40 -25.73
N ASP A 86 -11.01 0.70 -26.64
CA ASP A 86 -10.36 -0.14 -27.66
C ASP A 86 -9.65 0.68 -28.74
N GLU A 87 -10.03 1.96 -28.90
CA GLU A 87 -9.42 2.90 -29.85
C GLU A 87 -8.25 3.69 -29.23
N MET A 88 -8.00 3.54 -27.93
CA MET A 88 -6.91 4.22 -27.22
C MET A 88 -5.58 3.50 -27.40
N VAL A 89 -4.48 4.25 -27.32
CA VAL A 89 -3.12 3.73 -27.54
C VAL A 89 -2.44 3.45 -26.20
N GLY A 90 -1.97 2.24 -25.97
CA GLY A 90 -1.23 1.88 -24.75
C GLY A 90 -1.39 0.39 -24.42
N ASP A 91 -1.35 0.07 -23.13
CA ASP A 91 -1.47 -1.30 -22.63
C ASP A 91 -2.80 -1.54 -21.89
N ASP A 92 -2.93 -2.66 -21.16
CA ASP A 92 -4.15 -2.99 -20.42
C ASP A 92 -4.32 -2.19 -19.11
N ARG A 93 -3.25 -1.56 -18.63
CA ARG A 93 -3.22 -0.75 -17.40
C ARG A 93 -3.41 0.73 -17.72
N VAL A 94 -2.73 1.27 -18.71
CA VAL A 94 -2.74 2.69 -19.06
C VAL A 94 -2.83 2.87 -20.58
N ARG A 95 -3.77 3.70 -21.02
CA ARG A 95 -3.88 4.11 -22.42
C ARG A 95 -4.02 5.62 -22.56
N PHE A 96 -3.46 6.18 -23.62
CA PHE A 96 -3.64 7.57 -23.98
C PHE A 96 -4.93 7.74 -24.79
N CYS A 97 -5.82 8.59 -24.30
CA CYS A 97 -7.04 8.96 -25.02
C CYS A 97 -6.78 10.22 -25.85
N LEU A 98 -6.92 10.10 -27.17
CA LEU A 98 -6.76 11.24 -28.09
C LEU A 98 -7.90 12.26 -27.98
N ALA A 99 -9.07 11.88 -27.42
CA ALA A 99 -10.24 12.77 -27.32
C ALA A 99 -10.16 13.74 -26.14
N CYS A 100 -9.61 13.30 -25.00
CA CYS A 100 -9.40 14.16 -23.82
C CYS A 100 -7.93 14.50 -23.57
N GLU A 101 -7.02 14.02 -24.43
CA GLU A 101 -5.57 14.24 -24.36
C GLU A 101 -4.95 13.85 -23.01
N LYS A 102 -5.52 12.85 -22.33
CA LYS A 102 -5.11 12.37 -21.00
C LYS A 102 -4.78 10.87 -21.03
N ASN A 103 -3.94 10.47 -20.09
CA ASN A 103 -3.76 9.05 -19.77
C ASN A 103 -4.97 8.55 -18.98
N VAL A 104 -5.58 7.49 -19.46
CA VAL A 104 -6.70 6.80 -18.85
C VAL A 104 -6.19 5.53 -18.17
N TYR A 105 -6.32 5.47 -16.84
CA TYR A 105 -5.87 4.32 -16.05
C TYR A 105 -7.03 3.35 -15.80
N ASN A 106 -6.79 2.07 -16.07
CA ASN A 106 -7.77 1.01 -15.89
C ASN A 106 -7.66 0.39 -14.50
N VAL A 107 -8.55 0.82 -13.60
CA VAL A 107 -8.61 0.34 -12.20
C VAL A 107 -8.84 -1.18 -12.14
N SER A 108 -9.58 -1.76 -13.09
CA SER A 108 -9.84 -3.21 -13.13
C SER A 108 -8.63 -4.06 -13.54
N ALA A 109 -7.54 -3.43 -14.01
CA ALA A 109 -6.25 -4.07 -14.28
C ALA A 109 -5.22 -3.87 -13.15
N MET A 110 -5.57 -3.10 -12.10
CA MET A 110 -4.73 -2.77 -10.96
C MET A 110 -5.25 -3.46 -9.69
N SER A 111 -4.37 -3.77 -8.75
CA SER A 111 -4.79 -4.13 -7.39
C SER A 111 -5.40 -2.93 -6.68
N ARG A 112 -6.17 -3.17 -5.61
CA ARG A 112 -6.75 -2.07 -4.83
C ARG A 112 -5.69 -1.13 -4.28
N ASP A 113 -4.61 -1.66 -3.71
CA ASP A 113 -3.49 -0.84 -3.20
C ASP A 113 -2.82 -0.01 -4.30
N GLU A 114 -2.60 -0.58 -5.49
CA GLU A 114 -2.05 0.15 -6.64
C GLU A 114 -2.99 1.28 -7.11
N ALA A 115 -4.31 1.04 -7.14
CA ALA A 115 -5.30 2.02 -7.58
C ALA A 115 -5.47 3.15 -6.56
N GLU A 116 -5.49 2.83 -5.26
CA GLU A 116 -5.56 3.83 -4.18
C GLU A 116 -4.27 4.66 -4.11
N ALA A 117 -3.10 4.04 -4.32
CA ALA A 117 -1.83 4.76 -4.42
C ALA A 117 -1.82 5.74 -5.61
N LEU A 118 -2.30 5.31 -6.79
CA LEU A 118 -2.43 6.18 -7.97
C LEU A 118 -3.31 7.40 -7.69
N ILE A 119 -4.44 7.21 -6.99
CA ILE A 119 -5.35 8.30 -6.63
C ILE A 119 -4.71 9.22 -5.58
N ALA A 120 -4.05 8.64 -4.56
CA ALA A 120 -3.38 9.41 -3.51
C ALA A 120 -2.20 10.23 -4.04
N ASP A 121 -1.42 9.70 -4.98
CA ASP A 121 -0.32 10.41 -5.64
C ASP A 121 -0.82 11.53 -6.56
N ALA A 122 -2.04 11.38 -7.10
CA ALA A 122 -2.70 12.34 -7.96
C ALA A 122 -3.63 13.31 -7.22
N GLU A 123 -3.70 13.26 -5.88
CA GLU A 123 -4.50 14.20 -5.08
C GLU A 123 -4.08 15.65 -5.39
N GLY A 124 -4.94 16.38 -6.11
CA GLY A 124 -4.72 17.77 -6.55
C GLY A 124 -4.42 17.95 -8.04
N ASP A 125 -4.36 16.88 -8.84
CA ASP A 125 -4.29 16.96 -10.30
C ASP A 125 -5.68 16.74 -10.94
N PRO A 126 -6.33 17.77 -11.51
CA PRO A 126 -7.60 17.63 -12.23
C PRO A 126 -7.48 16.85 -13.55
N GLY A 127 -6.28 16.35 -13.88
CA GLY A 127 -5.94 15.60 -15.08
C GLY A 127 -6.12 14.07 -14.98
N LEU A 128 -6.41 13.50 -13.81
CA LEU A 128 -6.49 12.03 -13.68
C LEU A 128 -7.79 11.47 -14.27
N CYS A 129 -7.68 10.85 -15.45
CA CYS A 129 -8.77 10.11 -16.07
C CYS A 129 -8.69 8.62 -15.68
N LEU A 130 -9.76 8.08 -15.13
CA LEU A 130 -9.84 6.68 -14.72
C LEU A 130 -10.94 5.96 -15.47
N ARG A 131 -10.74 4.67 -15.70
CA ARG A 131 -11.78 3.72 -16.10
C ARG A 131 -11.95 2.69 -14.99
N MET A 132 -13.17 2.53 -14.51
CA MET A 132 -13.53 1.59 -13.45
C MET A 132 -14.87 0.92 -13.72
N TYR A 133 -15.05 -0.29 -13.21
CA TYR A 133 -16.34 -0.98 -13.17
C TYR A 133 -16.87 -0.97 -11.75
N ARG A 134 -18.02 -0.34 -11.54
CA ARG A 134 -18.69 -0.22 -10.23
C ARG A 134 -19.87 -1.17 -10.19
N ARG A 135 -19.89 -2.04 -9.19
CA ARG A 135 -20.97 -3.01 -8.96
C ARG A 135 -22.21 -2.37 -8.34
N ALA A 136 -23.30 -3.13 -8.36
CA ALA A 136 -24.55 -2.76 -7.68
C ALA A 136 -24.39 -2.64 -6.14
N ASP A 137 -23.42 -3.34 -5.55
CA ASP A 137 -23.06 -3.23 -4.13
C ASP A 137 -22.19 -2.00 -3.80
N GLY A 138 -21.87 -1.17 -4.80
CA GLY A 138 -21.02 0.01 -4.66
C GLY A 138 -19.52 -0.27 -4.78
N THR A 139 -19.09 -1.54 -4.78
CA THR A 139 -17.68 -1.91 -4.81
C THR A 139 -17.07 -1.75 -6.20
N VAL A 140 -15.87 -1.17 -6.27
CA VAL A 140 -15.09 -1.07 -7.52
C VAL A 140 -14.31 -2.36 -7.79
N LEU A 141 -14.40 -2.84 -9.03
CA LEU A 141 -13.71 -4.04 -9.49
C LEU A 141 -12.22 -3.77 -9.71
N THR A 142 -11.38 -4.49 -8.96
CA THR A 142 -9.91 -4.51 -9.07
C THR A 142 -9.39 -5.89 -9.51
N ALA A 143 -8.12 -5.97 -9.91
CA ALA A 143 -7.47 -7.20 -10.36
C ALA A 143 -7.39 -8.27 -9.25
N ASP A 144 -7.30 -7.84 -8.00
CA ASP A 144 -7.22 -8.67 -6.80
C ASP A 144 -8.57 -8.94 -6.14
N CYS A 145 -9.68 -8.47 -6.72
CA CYS A 145 -11.01 -8.76 -6.23
C CYS A 145 -11.25 -10.29 -6.15
N PRO A 146 -11.56 -10.86 -4.97
CA PRO A 146 -11.72 -12.32 -4.80
C PRO A 146 -12.79 -12.90 -5.71
N VAL A 147 -13.86 -12.14 -5.96
CA VAL A 147 -14.97 -12.51 -6.85
C VAL A 147 -14.53 -12.51 -8.32
N GLY A 148 -13.76 -11.50 -8.74
CA GLY A 148 -13.18 -11.42 -10.09
C GLY A 148 -12.18 -12.54 -10.38
N ARG A 149 -11.34 -12.89 -9.39
CA ARG A 149 -10.42 -14.04 -9.50
C ARG A 149 -11.15 -15.38 -9.61
N ARG A 150 -12.26 -15.58 -8.89
CA ARG A 150 -13.10 -16.79 -9.02
C ARG A 150 -13.68 -16.90 -10.43
N ARG A 151 -14.22 -15.82 -10.98
CA ARG A 151 -14.73 -15.76 -12.36
C ARG A 151 -13.66 -16.08 -13.40
N ARG A 152 -12.47 -15.46 -13.33
CA ARG A 152 -11.34 -15.72 -14.24
C ARG A 152 -10.82 -17.16 -14.16
N ARG A 153 -10.83 -17.79 -12.97
CA ARG A 153 -10.45 -19.20 -12.82
C ARG A 153 -11.47 -20.13 -13.47
N VAL A 154 -12.76 -19.91 -13.22
CA VAL A 154 -13.83 -20.75 -13.78
C VAL A 154 -13.87 -20.64 -15.31
N THR A 155 -13.71 -19.45 -15.88
CA THR A 155 -13.68 -19.27 -17.35
C THR A 155 -12.46 -19.92 -18.00
N ARG A 156 -11.27 -19.83 -17.38
CA ARG A 156 -10.06 -20.50 -17.89
C ARG A 156 -10.17 -22.03 -17.84
N ILE A 157 -10.75 -22.58 -16.77
CA ILE A 157 -10.97 -24.03 -16.63
C ILE A 157 -12.01 -24.51 -17.67
N ALA A 158 -13.09 -23.76 -17.88
CA ALA A 158 -14.09 -24.08 -18.89
C ALA A 158 -13.53 -24.01 -20.32
N ALA A 159 -12.71 -23.01 -20.64
CA ALA A 159 -12.04 -22.90 -21.94
C ALA A 159 -11.03 -24.04 -22.18
N ALA A 160 -10.28 -24.45 -21.15
CA ALA A 160 -9.40 -25.61 -21.22
C ALA A 160 -10.17 -26.92 -21.43
N ALA A 161 -11.32 -27.09 -20.77
CA ALA A 161 -12.16 -28.27 -20.96
C ALA A 161 -12.72 -28.39 -22.39
N LEU A 162 -13.05 -27.26 -23.04
CA LEU A 162 -13.46 -27.24 -24.45
C LEU A 162 -12.30 -27.55 -25.41
N ALA A 163 -11.08 -27.10 -25.10
CA ALA A 163 -9.89 -27.39 -25.90
C ALA A 163 -9.44 -28.87 -25.82
N PHE A 164 -9.58 -29.51 -24.65
CA PHE A 164 -9.25 -30.93 -24.47
C PHE A 164 -10.39 -31.89 -24.88
N GLY A 165 -11.65 -31.45 -24.87
CA GLY A 165 -12.80 -32.25 -25.34
C GLY A 165 -12.79 -32.49 -26.86
N GLY A 166 -12.14 -31.63 -27.65
CA GLY A 166 -12.03 -31.78 -29.11
C GLY A 166 -10.86 -32.64 -29.60
N ALA A 167 -9.88 -32.95 -28.73
CA ALA A 167 -8.63 -33.63 -29.12
C ALA A 167 -8.60 -35.14 -28.80
N GLY A 168 -9.68 -35.70 -28.22
CA GLY A 168 -9.75 -37.09 -27.79
C GLY A 168 -10.21 -38.12 -28.85
N MET A 169 -10.41 -37.72 -30.11
CA MET A 169 -11.02 -38.58 -31.13
C MET A 169 -10.20 -38.68 -32.43
N ALA A 170 -8.87 -38.78 -32.33
CA ALA A 170 -7.98 -38.84 -33.49
C ALA A 170 -6.95 -39.98 -33.46
N LEU A 171 -7.25 -41.12 -32.81
CA LEU A 171 -6.46 -42.35 -32.96
C LEU A 171 -7.36 -43.59 -33.03
N ALA A 172 -8.01 -43.79 -34.17
CA ALA A 172 -8.45 -45.11 -34.65
C ALA A 172 -8.44 -45.11 -36.17
N SER A 173 -7.31 -45.55 -36.76
CA SER A 173 -7.18 -45.79 -38.19
C SER A 173 -7.67 -47.19 -38.57
N PHE A 174 -8.11 -47.30 -39.83
CA PHE A 174 -8.34 -48.50 -40.67
C PHE A 174 -9.70 -49.21 -40.59
N GLY A 175 -10.54 -48.91 -41.59
CA GLY A 175 -11.69 -49.72 -42.00
C GLY A 175 -12.62 -48.96 -42.94
N GLN A 176 -12.33 -48.96 -44.25
CA GLN A 176 -13.25 -48.44 -45.27
C GLN A 176 -14.50 -49.31 -45.34
N THR A 177 -15.67 -48.73 -45.06
CA THR A 177 -16.90 -48.97 -45.84
C THR A 177 -17.74 -47.68 -45.80
N ALA A 178 -17.99 -47.12 -46.98
CA ALA A 178 -18.91 -46.01 -47.13
C ALA A 178 -20.34 -46.54 -46.95
N VAL A 179 -20.98 -46.17 -45.84
CA VAL A 179 -22.42 -46.32 -45.66
C VAL A 179 -23.02 -44.93 -45.73
N MET A 180 -23.74 -44.65 -46.82
CA MET A 180 -24.64 -43.51 -46.92
C MET A 180 -25.82 -43.79 -45.97
N GLY A 181 -25.68 -43.35 -44.72
CA GLY A 181 -26.69 -43.48 -43.67
C GLY A 181 -27.03 -42.10 -43.12
N GLU A 182 -28.33 -41.88 -42.94
CA GLU A 182 -28.92 -40.67 -42.39
C GLU A 182 -28.25 -40.25 -41.06
N MET A 183 -27.79 -39.01 -41.00
CA MET A 183 -27.13 -38.46 -39.82
C MET A 183 -28.20 -38.11 -38.78
N VAL A 184 -28.60 -39.08 -37.97
CA VAL A 184 -29.39 -38.84 -36.76
C VAL A 184 -28.47 -38.19 -35.74
N LEU A 185 -28.70 -36.90 -35.46
CA LEU A 185 -28.04 -36.20 -34.35
C LEU A 185 -28.27 -36.99 -33.05
N PRO A 186 -27.25 -37.27 -32.23
CA PRO A 186 -27.48 -37.75 -30.87
C PRO A 186 -28.28 -36.68 -30.10
N PRO A 187 -29.25 -37.07 -29.26
CA PRO A 187 -29.97 -36.10 -28.44
C PRO A 187 -28.97 -35.36 -27.56
N ALA A 188 -29.07 -34.03 -27.56
CA ALA A 188 -28.23 -33.16 -26.75
C ALA A 188 -28.16 -33.68 -25.30
N PRO A 189 -26.96 -33.73 -24.68
CA PRO A 189 -26.87 -34.06 -23.26
C PRO A 189 -27.70 -33.02 -22.49
N LYS A 190 -28.75 -33.49 -21.80
CA LYS A 190 -29.53 -32.66 -20.89
C LYS A 190 -28.58 -32.23 -19.78
N LEU A 191 -28.07 -31.00 -19.84
CA LEU A 191 -27.37 -30.42 -18.72
C LEU A 191 -28.34 -30.39 -17.52
N PRO A 192 -27.92 -30.87 -16.33
CA PRO A 192 -28.73 -30.72 -15.14
C PRO A 192 -28.93 -29.21 -14.86
N PRO A 193 -30.14 -28.75 -14.53
CA PRO A 193 -30.40 -27.36 -14.15
C PRO A 193 -29.90 -27.13 -12.73
N THR A 194 -28.59 -27.04 -12.56
CA THR A 194 -27.96 -26.45 -11.37
C THR A 194 -26.77 -25.60 -11.80
N ALA A 195 -26.95 -24.81 -12.86
CA ALA A 195 -26.32 -23.51 -12.88
C ALA A 195 -27.14 -22.65 -11.93
N VAL A 196 -26.66 -22.47 -10.70
CA VAL A 196 -27.11 -21.33 -9.90
C VAL A 196 -26.80 -20.12 -10.77
N ALA A 197 -27.83 -19.54 -11.38
CA ALA A 197 -27.72 -18.24 -12.00
C ALA A 197 -27.37 -17.28 -10.87
N GLU A 198 -26.07 -17.03 -10.67
CA GLU A 198 -25.64 -15.92 -9.84
C GLU A 198 -26.26 -14.63 -10.43
N PRO A 199 -26.58 -13.63 -9.59
CA PRO A 199 -27.28 -12.44 -10.02
C PRO A 199 -26.51 -11.81 -11.18
N VAL A 200 -27.22 -11.44 -12.24
CA VAL A 200 -26.64 -10.65 -13.32
C VAL A 200 -26.07 -9.38 -12.67
N ASP A 201 -24.74 -9.26 -12.64
CA ASP A 201 -24.06 -8.09 -12.08
C ASP A 201 -24.43 -6.89 -12.95
N HIS A 202 -25.38 -6.08 -12.49
CA HIS A 202 -25.86 -4.87 -13.16
C HIS A 202 -24.91 -3.68 -12.98
N GLY A 203 -23.64 -3.92 -12.67
CA GLY A 203 -22.65 -2.88 -12.52
C GLY A 203 -22.43 -2.06 -13.79
N GLN A 204 -21.90 -0.85 -13.60
CA GLN A 204 -21.69 0.15 -14.65
C GLN A 204 -20.21 0.39 -14.89
N TRP A 205 -19.84 0.51 -16.17
CA TRP A 205 -18.54 1.09 -16.56
C TRP A 205 -18.60 2.61 -16.43
N LEU A 206 -17.70 3.14 -15.61
CA LEU A 206 -17.49 4.56 -15.45
C LEU A 206 -16.12 4.90 -16.00
N MET A 207 -16.03 5.93 -16.83
CA MET A 207 -14.76 6.40 -17.38
C MET A 207 -14.79 7.92 -17.46
N GLY A 208 -13.74 8.58 -17.00
CA GLY A 208 -13.67 10.02 -16.97
C GLY A 208 -12.81 10.56 -15.83
N ASP A 209 -12.82 11.88 -15.69
CA ASP A 209 -12.02 12.57 -14.68
C ASP A 209 -12.57 12.36 -13.28
N VAL A 210 -11.67 12.18 -12.32
CA VAL A 210 -11.99 12.04 -10.90
C VAL A 210 -12.46 13.37 -10.31
N ALA A 211 -13.51 13.34 -9.49
CA ALA A 211 -13.95 14.51 -8.73
C ALA A 211 -12.90 14.91 -7.68
N GLU A 212 -12.59 16.20 -7.58
CA GLU A 212 -11.81 16.72 -6.46
C GLU A 212 -12.55 16.43 -5.13
N PRO A 213 -11.84 15.97 -4.07
CA PRO A 213 -12.44 15.93 -2.75
C PRO A 213 -12.80 17.36 -2.34
N LEU A 214 -14.09 17.59 -2.03
CA LEU A 214 -14.55 18.87 -1.50
C LEU A 214 -13.70 19.21 -0.26
N PRO A 215 -13.17 20.44 -0.14
CA PRO A 215 -12.41 20.82 1.04
C PRO A 215 -13.28 20.64 2.28
N GLU A 216 -12.84 19.81 3.22
CA GLU A 216 -13.43 19.76 4.56
C GLU A 216 -13.39 21.17 5.13
N GLU A 217 -14.58 21.76 5.32
CA GLU A 217 -14.73 23.03 6.02
C GLU A 217 -14.11 22.86 7.41
N ARG A 218 -12.90 23.39 7.58
CA ARG A 218 -12.26 23.54 8.88
C ARG A 218 -13.19 24.36 9.75
N ALA A 219 -13.91 23.68 10.65
CA ALA A 219 -14.63 24.30 11.75
C ALA A 219 -13.64 25.22 12.47
N GLY A 220 -13.88 26.52 12.36
CA GLY A 220 -13.02 27.54 12.93
C GLY A 220 -12.91 27.40 14.44
N GLU A 221 -11.73 27.04 14.91
CA GLU A 221 -11.29 27.32 16.28
C GLU A 221 -11.12 28.83 16.43
N GLY A 222 -12.22 29.53 16.73
CA GLY A 222 -12.19 30.90 17.21
C GLY A 222 -11.83 30.92 18.68
N GLY A 223 -10.53 30.95 18.99
CA GLY A 223 -9.98 31.00 20.33
C GLY A 223 -8.95 32.12 20.53
N ALA A 224 -9.43 33.21 21.13
CA ALA A 224 -8.71 34.18 21.98
C ALA A 224 -7.61 35.07 21.37
N ASP A 225 -7.89 36.37 21.32
CA ASP A 225 -6.95 37.37 21.87
C ASP A 225 -7.69 38.65 22.31
N ALA A 226 -7.64 38.95 23.60
CA ALA A 226 -7.86 40.29 24.16
C ALA A 226 -7.27 40.30 25.57
N SER A 227 -5.97 40.52 25.60
CA SER A 227 -5.15 40.81 26.78
C SER A 227 -5.86 41.75 27.76
N ASP A 228 -5.90 41.31 29.01
CA ASP A 228 -6.29 42.07 30.19
C ASP A 228 -5.21 43.10 30.57
N ARG A 229 -5.64 44.05 31.40
CA ARG A 229 -4.98 45.28 31.88
C ARG A 229 -3.73 45.07 32.73
#